data_AF-A0A941NI06-F1
#
_entry.id   AF-A0A941NI06-F1
#
_cell.length_a   1.000
_cell.length_b   1.000
_cell.length_c   1.000
_cell.angle_alpha   90.00
_cell.angle_beta   90.00
_cell.angle_gamma   90.00
#
_symmetry.space_group_name_H-M   'P 1'
#
loop_
_entity.id
_entity.type
_entity.pdbx_description
1 polymer ?
#
loop_
_entity_poly.entity_id
_entity_poly.type
_entity_poly.pdbx_seq_one_letter_code
_entity_poly.pdbx_strand_id
1 'polypeptide(L)'
;MATDYSPRNAAPRQFVLFAYGFRPFFLLAALDAVANMAIWLTVFLNPQVWPDRAIPAMYWHAHEMLFGFVAAAISGFLLTAVPGWTGRKSYGGGPLYFLTALWLAGRIAMAPLPPFMA
;
A
#
# COMPACT_ATOMS: atom_id res chain seq x y z
N MET A 1 -4.67 -47.61 24.35
CA MET A 1 -3.70 -46.73 23.69
C MET A 1 -4.46 -45.48 23.24
N ALA A 2 -4.58 -44.49 24.13
CA ALA A 2 -5.29 -43.24 23.84
C ALA A 2 -4.33 -42.29 23.12
N THR A 3 -4.68 -41.83 21.92
CA THR A 3 -3.94 -40.79 21.23
C THR A 3 -4.16 -39.47 21.96
N ASP A 4 -3.10 -38.95 22.57
CA ASP A 4 -3.08 -37.65 23.23
C ASP A 4 -3.35 -36.55 22.19
N TYR A 5 -4.61 -36.11 22.08
CA TYR A 5 -4.99 -34.91 21.35
C TYR A 5 -4.69 -33.71 22.26
N SER A 6 -3.43 -33.32 22.33
CA SER A 6 -3.06 -32.01 22.84
C SER A 6 -3.61 -30.97 21.84
N PRO A 7 -4.56 -30.10 22.23
CA PRO A 7 -5.02 -29.05 21.34
C PRO A 7 -3.82 -28.15 21.07
N ARG A 8 -3.26 -28.24 19.85
CA ARG A 8 -2.25 -27.31 19.37
C ARG A 8 -2.81 -25.91 19.61
N ASN A 9 -2.21 -25.18 20.55
CA ASN A 9 -2.50 -23.78 20.84
C ASN A 9 -2.83 -23.08 19.52
N ALA A 10 -4.09 -22.69 19.34
CA ALA A 10 -4.53 -22.04 18.12
C ALA A 10 -3.73 -20.75 18.01
N ALA A 11 -2.74 -20.73 17.12
CA ALA A 11 -1.92 -19.55 16.88
C ALA A 11 -2.87 -18.37 16.63
N PRO A 12 -2.63 -17.19 17.22
CA PRO A 12 -3.52 -16.05 17.10
C PRO A 12 -3.87 -15.83 15.62
N ARG A 13 -5.17 -15.76 15.32
CA ARG A 13 -5.68 -15.59 13.95
C ARG A 13 -5.21 -14.24 13.41
N GLN A 14 -4.07 -14.23 12.74
CA GLN A 14 -3.61 -13.06 12.00
C GLN A 14 -4.56 -12.82 10.82
N PHE A 15 -4.91 -11.55 10.58
CA PHE A 15 -5.73 -11.20 9.44
C PHE A 15 -5.03 -11.61 8.15
N VAL A 16 -5.76 -12.28 7.26
CA VAL A 16 -5.23 -12.99 6.09
C VAL A 16 -4.41 -12.07 5.18
N LEU A 17 -4.82 -10.79 5.07
CA LEU A 17 -4.12 -9.77 4.30
C LEU A 17 -2.73 -9.43 4.87
N PHE A 18 -2.49 -9.55 6.18
CA PHE A 18 -1.20 -9.24 6.79
C PHE A 18 -0.37 -10.47 7.16
N ALA A 19 -0.77 -11.65 6.66
CA ALA A 19 0.00 -12.88 6.84
C ALA A 19 1.30 -12.90 6.02
N TYR A 20 1.35 -12.16 4.91
CA TYR A 20 2.49 -12.09 4.00
C TYR A 20 2.63 -10.70 3.37
N GLY A 21 3.87 -10.21 3.25
CA GLY A 21 4.19 -8.88 2.73
C GLY A 21 3.69 -8.54 1.33
N PHE A 22 3.60 -9.51 0.40
CA PHE A 22 3.08 -9.23 -0.94
C PHE A 22 1.59 -8.85 -0.94
N ARG A 23 0.79 -9.38 -0.01
CA ARG A 23 -0.68 -9.30 -0.07
C ARG A 23 -1.20 -7.88 0.10
N PRO A 24 -0.84 -7.13 1.15
CA PRO A 24 -1.36 -5.78 1.30
C PRO A 24 -0.70 -4.86 0.27
N PHE A 25 0.59 -4.98 0.02
CA PHE A 25 1.31 -4.03 -0.82
C PHE A 25 1.00 -4.17 -2.32
N PHE A 26 0.82 -5.38 -2.87
CA PHE A 26 0.35 -5.48 -4.26
C PHE A 26 -1.11 -5.09 -4.42
N LEU A 27 -1.97 -5.37 -3.43
CA LEU A 27 -3.34 -4.88 -3.45
C LEU A 27 -3.38 -3.35 -3.44
N LEU A 28 -2.61 -2.72 -2.54
CA LEU A 28 -2.50 -1.27 -2.46
C LEU A 28 -1.89 -0.67 -3.72
N ALA A 29 -0.85 -1.29 -4.31
CA ALA A 29 -0.28 -0.85 -5.57
C ALA A 29 -1.33 -0.86 -6.70
N ALA A 30 -2.15 -1.91 -6.79
CA ALA A 30 -3.21 -1.99 -7.80
C ALA A 30 -4.29 -0.92 -7.59
N LEU A 31 -4.75 -0.74 -6.34
CA LEU A 31 -5.74 0.27 -5.99
C LEU A 31 -5.22 1.69 -6.24
N ASP A 32 -3.98 1.96 -5.85
CA ASP A 32 -3.30 3.23 -6.04
C ASP A 32 -3.13 3.55 -7.53
N ALA A 33 -2.73 2.57 -8.36
CA ALA A 33 -2.63 2.75 -9.80
C ALA A 33 -3.98 3.14 -10.44
N VAL A 34 -5.06 2.44 -10.07
CA VAL A 34 -6.41 2.74 -10.58
C VAL A 34 -6.86 4.13 -10.13
N ALA A 35 -6.69 4.46 -8.85
CA ALA A 35 -7.08 5.76 -8.31
C ALA A 35 -6.29 6.91 -8.94
N ASN A 36 -4.96 6.80 -8.98
CA ASN A 36 -4.09 7.81 -9.57
C ASN A 36 -4.35 7.98 -11.06
N MET A 37 -4.68 6.91 -11.78
CA MET A 37 -5.02 7.03 -13.18
C MET A 37 -6.37 7.68 -13.42
N ALA A 38 -7.38 7.37 -12.61
CA ALA A 38 -8.67 8.04 -12.69
C ALA A 38 -8.54 9.56 -12.44
N ILE A 39 -7.77 9.95 -11.40
CA ILE A 39 -7.51 11.36 -11.10
C ILE A 39 -6.73 12.02 -12.23
N TRP A 40 -5.62 11.41 -12.66
CA TRP A 40 -4.77 11.97 -13.70
C TRP A 40 -5.52 12.15 -15.02
N LEU A 41 -6.30 11.16 -15.47
CA LEU A 41 -7.08 11.29 -16.70
C LEU A 41 -8.10 12.42 -16.62
N THR A 42 -8.75 12.60 -15.46
CA THR A 42 -9.70 13.70 -15.24
C THR A 42 -9.01 15.05 -15.41
N VAL A 43 -7.83 15.23 -14.79
CA VAL A 43 -7.06 16.47 -14.84
C VAL A 43 -6.40 16.70 -16.20
N PHE A 44 -5.90 15.65 -16.84
CA PHE A 44 -5.28 15.72 -18.15
C PHE A 44 -6.27 16.14 -19.23
N LEU A 45 -7.49 15.61 -19.19
CA LEU A 45 -8.56 15.97 -20.12
C LEU A 45 -9.22 17.31 -19.79
N ASN A 46 -9.24 17.71 -18.51
CA ASN A 46 -9.85 18.96 -18.04
C ASN A 46 -8.93 19.70 -17.05
N PRO A 47 -7.87 20.39 -17.50
CA PRO A 47 -6.88 20.99 -16.60
C PRO A 47 -7.44 21.99 -15.58
N GLN A 48 -8.58 22.62 -15.90
CA GLN A 48 -9.30 23.59 -15.07
C GLN A 48 -9.86 23.01 -13.76
N VAL A 49 -9.95 21.67 -13.64
CA VAL A 49 -10.48 21.01 -12.43
C VAL A 49 -9.43 20.87 -11.33
N TRP A 50 -8.15 21.14 -11.64
CA TRP A 50 -7.07 21.07 -10.67
C TRP A 50 -7.07 22.28 -9.73
N PRO A 51 -6.86 22.13 -8.41
CA PRO A 51 -6.89 23.26 -7.49
C PRO A 51 -5.71 24.23 -7.71
N ASP A 52 -5.99 25.53 -7.81
CA ASP A 52 -4.97 26.57 -8.08
C ASP A 52 -3.87 26.64 -7.01
N ARG A 53 -4.21 26.31 -5.76
CA ARG A 53 -3.27 26.33 -4.61
C ARG A 53 -2.54 25.00 -4.39
N ALA A 54 -2.88 23.97 -5.15
CA ALA A 54 -2.19 22.68 -5.05
C ALA A 54 -0.81 22.76 -5.73
N ILE A 55 0.05 21.79 -5.41
CA ILE A 55 1.25 21.57 -6.22
C ILE A 55 0.84 21.32 -7.70
N PRO A 56 1.66 21.73 -8.68
CA PRO A 56 1.35 21.51 -10.09
C PRO A 56 0.98 20.04 -10.38
N ALA A 57 -0.11 19.82 -11.11
CA ALA A 57 -0.68 18.48 -11.35
C ALA A 57 0.34 17.46 -11.87
N MET A 58 1.24 17.89 -12.75
CA MET A 58 2.30 17.03 -13.28
C MET A 58 3.27 16.56 -12.18
N TYR A 59 3.64 17.44 -11.25
CA TYR A 59 4.51 17.09 -10.13
C TYR A 59 3.81 16.20 -9.11
N TRP A 60 2.52 16.43 -8.86
CA TRP A 60 1.71 15.52 -8.06
C TRP A 60 1.66 14.13 -8.70
N HIS A 61 1.36 14.04 -10.00
CA HIS A 61 1.29 12.76 -10.70
C HIS A 61 2.62 12.01 -10.68
N ALA A 62 3.73 12.69 -10.95
CA ALA A 62 5.07 12.09 -10.87
C ALA A 62 5.39 11.59 -9.46
N HIS A 63 5.03 12.37 -8.43
CA HIS A 63 5.18 11.97 -7.03
C HIS A 63 4.37 10.72 -6.71
N GLU A 64 3.11 10.67 -7.14
CA GLU A 64 2.23 9.53 -6.90
C GLU A 64 2.67 8.25 -7.63
N MET A 65 3.19 8.36 -8.86
CA MET A 65 3.77 7.22 -9.57
C MET A 65 4.97 6.63 -8.83
N LEU A 66 5.83 7.48 -8.25
CA LEU A 66 7.07 7.04 -7.61
C LEU A 66 6.86 6.59 -6.15
N PHE A 67 6.15 7.39 -5.34
CA PHE A 67 5.99 7.17 -3.91
C PHE A 67 4.69 6.46 -3.53
N GLY A 68 3.69 6.45 -4.41
CA GLY A 68 2.47 5.66 -4.26
C GLY A 68 2.68 4.28 -4.85
N PHE A 69 2.60 4.21 -6.18
CA PHE A 69 2.61 2.96 -6.94
C PHE A 69 3.94 2.21 -6.85
N VAL A 70 5.06 2.82 -7.29
CA VAL A 70 6.37 2.14 -7.33
C VAL A 70 6.82 1.73 -5.93
N ALA A 71 6.69 2.60 -4.93
CA ALA A 71 7.03 2.27 -3.56
C ALA A 71 6.22 1.10 -2.99
N ALA A 72 4.91 1.03 -3.27
CA ALA A 72 4.08 -0.10 -2.88
C ALA A 72 4.51 -1.40 -3.59
N ALA A 73 4.73 -1.35 -4.90
CA ALA A 73 5.17 -2.50 -5.68
C ALA A 73 6.53 -3.05 -5.21
N ILE A 74 7.51 -2.16 -5.00
CA ILE A 74 8.84 -2.54 -4.49
C ILE A 74 8.73 -3.12 -3.08
N SER A 75 7.90 -2.54 -2.20
CA SER A 75 7.68 -3.06 -0.86
C SER A 75 7.11 -4.48 -0.88
N GLY A 76 6.07 -4.72 -1.71
CA GLY A 76 5.48 -6.05 -1.88
C GLY A 76 6.47 -7.08 -2.42
N PHE A 77 7.32 -6.67 -3.38
CA PHE A 77 8.40 -7.50 -3.91
C PHE A 77 9.45 -7.81 -2.83
N LEU A 78 10.04 -6.80 -2.20
CA LEU A 78 11.14 -6.97 -1.23
C LEU A 78 10.73 -7.75 0.01
N LEU A 79 9.54 -7.48 0.56
CA LEU A 79 9.02 -8.20 1.73
C LEU A 79 8.78 -9.70 1.44
N THR A 80 8.79 -10.10 0.17
CA THR A 80 8.60 -11.47 -0.28
C THR A 80 9.90 -12.10 -0.75
N ALA A 81 10.68 -11.38 -1.55
CA ALA A 81 11.93 -11.84 -2.13
C ALA A 81 13.04 -11.98 -1.07
N VAL A 82 13.20 -11.00 -0.18
CA VAL A 82 14.30 -11.00 0.80
C VAL A 82 14.23 -12.18 1.78
N PRO A 83 13.08 -12.54 2.38
CA PRO A 83 12.98 -13.75 3.18
C PRO A 83 13.35 -15.02 2.40
N GLY A 84 12.95 -15.09 1.12
CA GLY A 84 13.28 -16.21 0.23
C GLY A 84 14.79 -16.35 0.00
N TRP A 85 15.49 -15.25 -0.28
CA TRP A 85 16.94 -15.26 -0.49
C TRP A 85 17.74 -15.52 0.78
N THR A 86 17.24 -15.06 1.92
CA THR A 86 17.94 -15.19 3.21
C THR A 86 17.59 -16.46 3.98
N GLY A 87 16.65 -17.27 3.47
CA GLY A 87 16.14 -18.45 4.18
C GLY A 87 15.40 -18.12 5.49
N ARG A 88 14.99 -16.86 5.69
CA ARG A 88 14.30 -16.40 6.90
C ARG A 88 12.79 -16.56 6.74
N LYS A 89 12.08 -16.63 7.87
CA LYS A 89 10.62 -16.64 7.88
C LYS A 89 10.08 -15.34 7.27
N SER A 90 9.02 -15.45 6.46
CA SER A 90 8.37 -14.28 5.85
C SER A 90 7.83 -13.31 6.90
N TYR A 91 7.88 -12.02 6.58
CA TYR A 91 7.35 -10.95 7.44
C TYR A 91 5.81 -10.97 7.43
N GLY A 92 5.22 -10.95 8.63
CA GLY A 92 3.77 -10.88 8.83
C GLY A 92 3.43 -10.23 10.17
N GLY A 93 2.17 -9.79 10.32
CA GLY A 93 1.66 -9.19 11.55
C GLY A 93 2.15 -7.76 11.81
N GLY A 94 2.55 -7.46 13.06
CA GLY A 94 2.85 -6.12 13.59
C GLY A 94 3.63 -5.18 12.66
N PRO A 95 4.83 -5.56 12.18
CA PRO A 95 5.63 -4.71 11.29
C PRO A 95 4.92 -4.37 9.98
N LEU A 96 4.10 -5.29 9.46
CA LEU A 96 3.36 -5.11 8.23
C LEU A 96 2.24 -4.07 8.40
N TYR A 97 1.53 -4.10 9.54
CA TYR A 97 0.53 -3.09 9.87
C TYR A 97 1.14 -1.69 9.93
N PHE A 98 2.30 -1.55 10.58
CA PHE A 98 2.99 -0.27 10.70
C PHE A 98 3.40 0.27 9.32
N LEU A 99 4.03 -0.55 8.48
CA LEU A 99 4.46 -0.13 7.14
C LEU A 99 3.26 0.23 6.25
N THR A 100 2.18 -0.55 6.30
CA THR A 100 0.95 -0.24 5.56
C THR A 100 0.31 1.06 6.03
N ALA A 101 0.21 1.28 7.35
CA ALA A 101 -0.34 2.52 7.91
C ALA A 101 0.53 3.73 7.55
N LEU A 102 1.85 3.60 7.61
CA LEU A 102 2.79 4.65 7.24
C LEU A 102 2.66 5.03 5.76
N TRP A 103 2.56 4.03 4.88
CA TRP A 103 2.34 4.27 3.45
C TRP A 103 1.01 4.97 3.19
N LEU A 104 -0.08 4.52 3.83
CA LEU A 104 -1.40 5.14 3.73
C LEU A 104 -1.39 6.59 4.24
N ALA A 105 -0.71 6.88 5.34
CA ALA A 105 -0.57 8.23 5.86
C ALA A 105 0.08 9.17 4.83
N GLY A 106 1.11 8.69 4.11
CA GLY A 106 1.72 9.43 3.01
C GLY A 106 0.76 9.70 1.86
N ARG A 107 -0.09 8.72 1.50
CA ARG A 107 -1.11 8.90 0.45
C ARG A 107 -2.17 9.91 0.85
N ILE A 108 -2.62 9.89 2.10
CA ILE A 108 -3.61 10.84 2.63
C ILE A 108 -3.02 12.25 2.67
N ALA A 109 -1.77 12.40 3.10
CA ALA A 109 -1.08 13.69 3.13
C ALA A 109 -0.91 14.32 1.74
N MET A 110 -0.75 13.49 0.71
CA MET A 110 -0.61 13.91 -0.68
C MET A 110 -1.91 13.81 -1.48
N ALA A 111 -3.04 13.48 -0.85
CA ALA A 111 -4.31 13.41 -1.54
C ALA A 111 -4.64 14.81 -2.10
N PRO A 112 -5.04 14.92 -3.38
CA PRO A 112 -5.48 16.19 -3.94
C PRO A 112 -6.79 16.54 -3.26
N LEU A 113 -6.70 17.35 -2.20
CA LEU A 113 -7.87 17.77 -1.45
C LEU A 113 -8.81 18.50 -2.41
N PRO A 114 -10.12 18.18 -2.39
CA PRO A 114 -11.06 18.90 -3.20
C PRO A 114 -11.09 20.37 -2.77
N PRO A 115 -11.41 21.31 -3.68
CA PRO A 115 -11.27 22.75 -3.46
C PRO A 115 -12.09 23.31 -2.28
N PHE A 116 -13.02 22.54 -1.71
CA PHE A 116 -13.78 22.95 -0.52
C PHE A 116 -13.11 22.59 0.82
N MET A 117 -11.99 21.87 0.80
CA MET A 117 -11.18 21.52 1.98
C MET A 117 -9.86 22.32 2.06
N ALA A 118 -9.63 23.27 1.15
CA ALA A 118 -8.38 24.05 1.03
C ALA A 118 -8.63 25.57 0.91
#